data_AF-A0A973JF06-F1
#
_entry.id   AF-A0A973JF06-F1
#
_cell.length_a   1.000
_cell.length_b   1.000
_cell.length_c   1.000
_cell.angle_alpha   90.00
_cell.angle_beta   90.00
_cell.angle_gamma   90.00
#
_symmetry.space_group_name_H-M   'P 1'
#
loop_
_entity.id
_entity.type
_entity.pdbx_description
1 polymer ?
#
loop_
_entity_poly.entity_id
_entity_poly.type
_entity_poly.pdbx_seq_one_letter_code
_entity_poly.pdbx_strand_id
1 'polypeptide(L)' 'MTLFINDQACAASTGQTIGKAARLNHSHVGYVCGGHGVCQACYVTVQEGAECLSSLSEIEKAFLSD' A
#
# COMPACT_ATOMS: atom_id res chain seq x y z
N MET A 1 -6.21 -1.59 -13.43
CA MET A 1 -5.45 -2.84 -13.18
C MET A 1 -6.04 -3.55 -11.98
N THR A 2 -5.78 -4.85 -11.84
CA THR A 2 -6.24 -5.64 -10.69
C THR A 2 -5.08 -5.83 -9.73
N LEU A 3 -5.24 -5.39 -8.49
CA LEU A 3 -4.33 -5.66 -7.37
C LEU A 3 -5.03 -6.67 -6.44
N PHE A 4 -4.31 -7.66 -5.93
CA PHE A 4 -4.85 -8.57 -4.92
C PHE A 4 -4.31 -8.17 -3.54
N ILE A 5 -5.21 -7.88 -2.60
CA ILE A 5 -4.86 -7.53 -1.22
C ILE A 5 -5.55 -8.54 -0.31
N ASN A 6 -4.77 -9.41 0.36
CA ASN A 6 -5.31 -10.50 1.19
C ASN A 6 -6.37 -11.31 0.42
N ASP A 7 -6.02 -11.79 -0.78
CA ASP A 7 -6.89 -12.54 -1.70
C ASP A 7 -8.12 -11.79 -2.25
N GLN A 8 -8.31 -10.53 -1.86
CA GLN A 8 -9.39 -9.69 -2.37
C GLN A 8 -8.94 -8.95 -3.64
N ALA A 9 -9.67 -9.13 -4.73
CA ALA A 9 -9.47 -8.36 -5.96
C ALA A 9 -9.87 -6.88 -5.75
N CYS A 10 -8.94 -5.98 -6.04
CA CYS A 10 -9.08 -4.55 -5.87
C CYS A 10 -8.88 -3.82 -7.20
N ALA A 11 -9.81 -2.94 -7.54
CA ALA A 11 -9.63 -2.03 -8.66
C ALA A 11 -8.59 -0.96 -8.30
N ALA A 12 -7.54 -0.84 -9.11
CA ALA A 12 -6.48 0.15 -8.94
C ALA A 12 -6.11 0.81 -10.28
N SER A 13 -5.52 2.00 -10.19
CA SER A 13 -5.01 2.76 -11.33
C SER A 13 -3.53 3.12 -11.12
N THR A 14 -2.75 3.17 -12.20
CA THR A 14 -1.37 3.66 -12.17
C THR A 14 -1.29 5.04 -11.50
N GLY A 15 -0.32 5.21 -10.60
CA GLY A 15 -0.17 6.42 -9.79
C GLY A 15 -0.96 6.43 -8.48
N GLN A 16 -1.84 5.45 -8.23
CA GLN A 16 -2.43 5.25 -6.90
C GLN A 16 -1.48 4.51 -5.97
N THR A 17 -1.51 4.86 -4.69
CA THR A 17 -0.84 4.09 -3.65
C THR A 17 -1.62 2.82 -3.32
N ILE A 18 -0.93 1.79 -2.81
CA ILE A 18 -1.58 0.56 -2.31
C ILE A 18 -2.62 0.90 -1.24
N GLY A 19 -2.29 1.79 -0.29
CA GLY A 19 -3.21 2.22 0.74
C GLY A 19 -4.47 2.91 0.20
N LYS A 20 -4.36 3.67 -0.90
CA LYS A 20 -5.52 4.28 -1.57
C LYS A 20 -6.40 3.20 -2.22
N ALA A 21 -5.80 2.24 -2.92
CA ALA A 21 -6.52 1.12 -3.54
C ALA A 21 -7.25 0.29 -2.47
N ALA A 22 -6.57 -0.09 -1.40
CA ALA A 22 -7.16 -0.83 -0.28
C ALA A 22 -8.37 -0.10 0.32
N ARG A 23 -8.23 1.21 0.61
CA ARG A 23 -9.31 2.02 1.19
C ARG A 23 -10.54 2.09 0.28
N LEU A 24 -10.34 2.29 -1.02
CA LEU A 24 -11.45 2.39 -1.98
C LEU A 24 -12.17 1.04 -2.21
N ASN A 25 -11.47 -0.07 -2.02
CA ASN A 25 -12.02 -1.41 -2.17
C ASN A 25 -12.40 -2.06 -0.84
N HIS A 26 -12.32 -1.33 0.28
CA HIS A 26 -12.62 -1.82 1.63
C HIS A 26 -11.79 -3.05 2.05
N SER A 27 -10.55 -3.15 1.57
CA SER A 27 -9.64 -4.23 1.92
C SER A 27 -8.95 -3.98 3.26
N HIS A 28 -8.48 -5.06 3.90
CA HIS A 28 -7.92 -5.01 5.26
C HIS A 28 -6.49 -4.42 5.30
N VAL A 29 -6.39 -3.10 5.16
CA VAL A 29 -5.18 -2.29 5.33
C VAL A 29 -5.55 -1.00 6.06
N GLY A 30 -4.81 -0.65 7.12
CA GLY A 30 -5.07 0.55 7.91
C GLY A 30 -4.67 1.84 7.17
N TYR A 31 -5.32 2.95 7.51
CA TYR A 31 -5.10 4.24 6.85
C TYR A 31 -5.20 5.44 7.81
N VAL A 32 -4.77 5.26 9.07
CA VAL A 32 -4.94 6.25 10.16
C VAL A 32 -4.49 7.66 9.76
N CYS A 33 -3.30 7.80 9.16
CA CYS A 33 -2.81 9.11 8.73
C CYS A 33 -3.28 9.54 7.33
N GLY A 34 -4.06 8.73 6.61
CA GLY A 34 -4.50 9.03 5.24
C GLY A 34 -3.39 9.01 4.18
N GLY A 35 -2.20 8.47 4.48
CA GLY A 35 -1.08 8.39 3.54
C GLY A 35 -0.06 9.53 3.65
N HIS A 36 -0.02 10.25 4.77
CA HIS A 36 0.92 11.36 5.00
C HIS A 36 2.26 10.94 5.64
N GLY A 37 2.52 9.63 5.80
CA GLY A 37 3.81 9.14 6.29
C GLY A 37 4.11 9.49 7.76
N VAL A 38 3.10 9.47 8.63
CA VAL A 38 3.26 9.75 10.08
C VAL A 38 2.77 8.61 10.98
N CYS A 39 2.35 7.48 10.40
CA CYS A 39 1.95 6.26 11.13
C CYS A 39 2.37 5.01 10.36
N GLN A 40 2.30 3.84 10.99
CA GLN A 40 2.62 2.54 10.38
C GLN A 40 1.39 1.66 10.08
N ALA A 41 0.17 2.19 10.21
CA ALA A 41 -1.06 1.39 10.09
C ALA A 41 -1.27 0.76 8.69
N CYS A 42 -0.58 1.25 7.66
CA CYS A 42 -0.67 0.74 6.29
C CYS A 42 0.45 -0.25 5.92
N TYR A 43 1.17 -0.80 6.91
CA TYR A 43 2.21 -1.80 6.66
C TYR A 43 1.65 -3.01 5.90
N VAL A 44 2.36 -3.41 4.83
CA VAL A 44 2.03 -4.57 4.00
C VAL A 44 3.29 -5.28 3.57
N THR A 45 3.17 -6.58 3.26
CA THR A 45 4.24 -7.36 2.63
C THR A 45 3.84 -7.64 1.17
N VAL A 46 4.66 -7.19 0.22
CA VAL A 46 4.44 -7.46 -1.20
C VAL A 46 4.94 -8.87 -1.51
N GLN A 47 4.03 -9.74 -1.96
CA GLN A 47 4.37 -11.13 -2.34
C GLN A 47 4.82 -11.22 -3.80
N GLU A 48 4.19 -10.45 -4.70
CA GLU A 48 4.44 -10.48 -6.15
C GLU A 48 4.23 -9.08 -6.76
N GLY A 49 4.86 -8.81 -7.91
CA GLY A 49 4.66 -7.57 -8.68
C GLY A 49 5.36 -6.33 -8.11
N ALA A 50 6.41 -6.51 -7.30
CA ALA A 50 7.16 -5.39 -6.71
C ALA A 50 7.78 -4.46 -7.76
N GLU A 51 8.10 -4.99 -8.95
CA GLU A 51 8.57 -4.23 -10.11
C GLU A 51 7.54 -3.24 -10.67
N CYS A 52 6.27 -3.37 -10.31
CA CYS A 52 5.21 -2.42 -10.67
C CYS A 52 5.11 -1.23 -9.70
N LEU A 53 5.88 -1.23 -8.61
CA LEU A 53 5.86 -0.21 -7.57
C LEU A 53 7.05 0.74 -7.70
N SER A 54 6.87 1.98 -7.26
CA SER A 54 8.00 2.87 -7.04
C SER A 54 8.89 2.34 -5.91
N SER A 55 10.17 2.70 -5.93
CA SER A 55 11.07 2.47 -4.80
C SER A 55 10.52 3.13 -3.53
N LEU A 56 10.83 2.55 -2.38
CA LEU A 56 10.53 3.15 -1.08
C LEU A 56 11.14 4.56 -0.97
N SER A 57 10.34 5.50 -0.50
CA SER A 57 10.78 6.82 -0.08
C SER A 57 11.58 6.76 1.22
N GLU A 58 12.33 7.82 1.53
CA GLU A 58 13.07 7.92 2.80
C GLU A 58 12.14 7.90 4.03
N ILE A 59 10.93 8.45 3.89
CA ILE A 59 9.92 8.40 4.96
C ILE A 59 9.48 6.96 5.20
N GLU A 60 9.15 6.22 4.14
CA GLU A 60 8.75 4.82 4.27
C GLU A 60 9.88 3.97 4.86
N LYS A 61 11.13 4.15 4.39
CA LYS A 61 12.30 3.46 4.93
C LYS A 61 12.51 3.74 6.43
N ALA A 62 12.27 4.97 6.88
CA ALA A 62 12.41 5.30 8.31
C ALA A 62 11.40 4.56 9.20
N PHE A 63 10.23 4.19 8.65
CA PHE A 63 9.20 3.44 9.36
C PHE A 63 9.26 1.93 9.13
N LEU A 64 9.89 1.46 8.07
CA LEU A 64 10.06 0.06 7.73
C LEU A 64 11.45 -0.38 8.22
N SER A 65 11.51 -0.95 9.43
CA SER A 65 12.72 -1.61 9.92
C SER A 65 12.93 -2.96 9.22
N ASP A 66 14.19 -3.39 9.10
CA ASP A 66 14.60 -4.68 8.49
C ASP A 66 13.92 -5.90 9.12
#